data_AF-A0A9P9EYD6-F1
#
_entry.id   AF-A0A9P9EYD6-F1
#
_cell.length_a   1.000
_cell.length_b   1.000
_cell.length_c   1.000
_cell.angle_alpha   90.00
_cell.angle_beta   90.00
_cell.angle_gamma   90.00
#
_symmetry.space_group_name_H-M   'P 1'
#
loop_
_entity.id
_entity.type
_entity.pdbx_description
1 polymer ?
#
loop_
_entity_poly.entity_id
_entity_poly.type
_entity_poly.pdbx_seq_one_letter_code
_entity_poly.pdbx_strand_id
1 'polypeptide(L)'
;MSQNTLGNGEWLLKGTSLFSQDGSVEFKMQQDGKIAIYWGGQCRFQNTAQQSQDMKGLVMQHDGNLCLYDNHGNCVWHTNTASPTGNSTVICAVQNDGNVVLYKGTPIWSSNTYKG
;
A
#
# COMPACT_ATOMS: atom_id res chain seq x y z
N MET A 1 5.42 18.60 0.78
CA MET A 1 6.00 17.42 0.12
C MET A 1 5.08 16.25 0.41
N SER A 2 4.57 15.56 -0.60
CA SER A 2 3.76 14.35 -0.39
C SER A 2 4.66 13.22 0.13
N GLN A 3 4.16 12.42 1.08
CA GLN A 3 4.86 11.21 1.50
C GLN A 3 4.69 10.14 0.42
N ASN A 4 5.81 9.58 -0.05
CA ASN A 4 5.84 8.52 -1.07
C ASN A 4 6.13 7.14 -0.48
N THR A 5 6.27 7.04 0.84
CA THR A 5 6.59 5.80 1.53
C THR A 5 5.77 5.61 2.81
N LEU A 6 5.55 4.35 3.21
CA LEU A 6 5.22 3.97 4.58
C LEU A 6 6.41 3.21 5.20
N GLY A 7 6.84 3.66 6.37
CA GLY A 7 7.72 2.92 7.26
C GLY A 7 6.98 1.98 8.21
N ASN A 8 7.73 1.17 8.94
CA ASN A 8 7.15 0.23 9.92
C ASN A 8 6.33 0.94 10.99
N GLY A 9 5.12 0.43 11.24
CA GLY A 9 4.14 1.00 12.16
C GLY A 9 3.28 2.11 11.55
N GLU A 10 3.63 2.64 10.37
CA GLU A 10 2.84 3.67 9.71
C GLU A 10 1.63 3.08 8.98
N TRP A 11 0.55 3.85 8.99
CA TRP A 11 -0.73 3.47 8.40
C TRP A 11 -1.08 4.34 7.21
N LEU A 12 -1.58 3.70 6.15
CA LEU A 12 -2.42 4.36 5.14
C LEU A 12 -3.88 4.12 5.53
N LEU A 13 -4.44 5.07 6.27
CA LEU A 13 -5.80 4.99 6.80
C LEU A 13 -6.84 5.21 5.70
N LYS A 14 -8.04 4.68 5.91
CA LYS A 14 -9.20 4.93 5.03
C LYS A 14 -9.40 6.42 4.76
N GLY A 15 -9.52 6.78 3.49
CA GLY A 15 -9.66 8.15 2.99
C GLY A 15 -8.33 8.85 2.66
N THR A 16 -7.18 8.22 2.91
CA THR A 16 -5.86 8.84 2.72
C THR A 16 -5.05 8.20 1.59
N SER A 17 -4.00 8.89 1.17
CA SER A 17 -3.17 8.53 0.01
C SER A 17 -1.68 8.72 0.28
N LEU A 18 -0.87 7.87 -0.34
CA LEU A 18 0.53 8.14 -0.64
C LEU A 18 0.64 8.53 -2.11
N PHE A 19 1.57 9.42 -2.43
CA PHE A 19 1.84 9.81 -3.81
C PHE A 19 3.28 9.53 -4.18
N SER A 20 3.53 9.17 -5.43
CA SER A 20 4.89 9.13 -5.96
C SER A 20 5.57 10.50 -5.83
N GLN A 21 6.89 10.52 -5.97
CA GLN A 21 7.69 11.73 -5.78
C GLN A 21 7.29 12.85 -6.77
N ASP A 22 6.89 12.48 -7.98
CA ASP A 22 6.39 13.40 -9.00
C ASP A 22 4.88 13.69 -8.91
N GLY A 23 4.17 13.06 -7.96
CA GLY A 23 2.72 13.16 -7.79
C GLY A 23 1.89 12.49 -8.88
N SER A 24 2.51 11.80 -9.86
CA SER A 24 1.80 11.19 -10.99
C SER A 24 1.08 9.88 -10.65
N VAL A 25 1.44 9.25 -9.53
CA VAL A 25 0.89 7.98 -9.05
C VAL A 25 0.34 8.17 -7.64
N GLU A 26 -0.88 7.70 -7.41
CA GLU A 26 -1.53 7.73 -6.10
C GLU A 26 -1.83 6.30 -5.65
N PHE A 27 -1.32 5.91 -4.48
CA PHE A 27 -1.73 4.71 -3.78
C PHE A 27 -2.69 5.10 -2.66
N LYS A 28 -3.93 4.63 -2.77
CA LYS A 28 -5.05 5.14 -1.97
C LYS A 28 -5.77 4.03 -1.22
N MET A 29 -5.99 4.26 0.07
CA MET A 29 -7.03 3.56 0.81
C MET A 29 -8.33 4.36 0.65
N GLN A 30 -9.18 3.95 -0.28
CA GLN A 30 -10.39 4.67 -0.68
C GLN A 30 -11.44 4.70 0.46
N GLN A 31 -12.30 5.71 0.45
CA GLN A 31 -13.37 5.87 1.45
C GLN A 31 -14.36 4.69 1.48
N ASP A 32 -14.49 3.95 0.37
CA ASP A 32 -15.35 2.79 0.22
C ASP A 32 -14.69 1.47 0.65
N GLY A 33 -13.50 1.53 1.27
CA GLY A 33 -12.78 0.39 1.84
C GLY A 33 -11.89 -0.36 0.88
N LYS A 34 -11.76 0.12 -0.36
CA LYS A 34 -10.88 -0.49 -1.35
C LYS A 34 -9.49 0.11 -1.28
N ILE A 35 -8.52 -0.66 -1.76
CA ILE A 35 -7.19 -0.15 -2.08
C ILE A 35 -7.13 0.05 -3.59
N ALA A 36 -6.66 1.22 -4.01
CA ALA A 36 -6.53 1.57 -5.42
C ALA A 36 -5.18 2.18 -5.76
N ILE A 37 -4.74 1.96 -7.00
CA ILE A 37 -3.60 2.64 -7.60
C ILE A 37 -4.13 3.47 -8.77
N TYR A 38 -3.78 4.75 -8.79
CA TYR A 38 -4.14 5.67 -9.86
C TYR A 38 -2.90 6.19 -10.57
N TRP A 39 -3.01 6.43 -11.88
CA TRP A 39 -2.03 7.21 -12.66
C TRP A 39 -2.73 8.43 -13.26
N GLY A 40 -2.23 9.63 -13.00
CA GLY A 40 -2.83 10.87 -13.52
C GLY A 40 -4.32 11.00 -13.17
N GLY A 41 -4.72 10.53 -11.98
CA GLY A 41 -6.11 10.53 -11.52
C GLY A 41 -7.01 9.42 -12.11
N GLN A 42 -6.51 8.57 -13.02
CA GLN A 42 -7.26 7.43 -13.55
C GLN A 42 -6.96 6.17 -12.74
N CYS A 43 -8.00 5.46 -12.31
CA CYS A 43 -7.86 4.21 -11.57
C CYS A 43 -7.32 3.11 -12.48
N ARG A 44 -6.26 2.42 -12.04
CA ARG A 44 -5.57 1.37 -12.82
C ARG A 44 -5.65 0.01 -12.18
N PHE A 45 -5.76 -0.01 -10.85
CA PHE A 45 -5.95 -1.23 -10.08
C PHE A 45 -6.89 -0.94 -8.91
N GLN A 46 -7.74 -1.91 -8.60
CA GLN A 46 -8.43 -2.02 -7.32
C GLN A 46 -8.32 -3.46 -6.83
N ASN A 47 -8.16 -3.64 -5.53
CA ASN A 47 -8.04 -4.97 -4.94
C ASN A 47 -9.32 -5.80 -5.03
N THR A 48 -10.49 -5.15 -5.08
CA THR A 48 -11.79 -5.82 -5.11
C THR A 48 -12.89 -4.94 -5.71
N ALA A 49 -13.95 -5.57 -6.24
CA ALA A 49 -15.15 -4.87 -6.71
C ALA A 49 -16.08 -4.46 -5.55
N GLN A 50 -16.09 -5.24 -4.47
CA GLN A 50 -16.96 -5.05 -3.31
C GLN A 50 -16.49 -3.87 -2.46
N GLN A 51 -17.43 -3.09 -1.96
CA GLN A 51 -17.16 -2.03 -1.00
C GLN A 51 -17.33 -2.56 0.42
N SER A 52 -16.58 -2.01 1.36
CA SER A 52 -16.76 -2.26 2.79
C SER A 52 -16.47 -1.02 3.59
N GLN A 53 -17.47 -0.55 4.33
CA GLN A 53 -17.30 0.58 5.24
C GLN A 53 -16.47 0.23 6.47
N ASP A 54 -16.24 -1.05 6.72
CA ASP A 54 -15.57 -1.51 7.93
C ASP A 54 -14.04 -1.65 7.79
N MET A 55 -13.48 -1.27 6.63
CA MET A 55 -12.03 -1.28 6.48
C MET A 55 -11.38 -0.12 7.25
N LYS A 56 -10.29 -0.42 7.95
CA LYS A 56 -9.49 0.56 8.70
C LYS A 56 -8.39 1.15 7.82
N GLY A 57 -7.61 0.30 7.18
CA GLY A 57 -6.49 0.72 6.33
C GLY A 57 -5.34 -0.27 6.28
N LEU A 58 -4.32 0.12 5.52
CA LEU A 58 -3.08 -0.64 5.38
C LEU A 58 -2.07 -0.20 6.44
N VAL A 59 -1.27 -1.14 6.93
CA VAL A 59 -0.13 -0.88 7.82
C VAL A 59 1.07 -1.67 7.35
N MET A 60 2.22 -1.01 7.30
CA MET A 60 3.51 -1.67 7.13
C MET A 60 3.94 -2.20 8.50
N GLN A 61 3.76 -3.50 8.77
CA GLN A 61 4.03 -4.08 10.09
C GLN A 61 5.52 -4.30 10.33
N HIS A 62 5.94 -4.23 11.61
CA HIS A 62 7.34 -4.38 12.04
C HIS A 62 8.01 -5.70 11.67
N ASP A 63 7.24 -6.73 11.32
CA ASP A 63 7.78 -8.01 10.82
C ASP A 63 8.12 -7.96 9.32
N GLY A 64 7.83 -6.84 8.66
CA GLY A 64 8.05 -6.60 7.25
C GLY A 64 6.86 -6.94 6.36
N ASN A 65 5.68 -7.21 6.93
CA ASN A 65 4.47 -7.51 6.15
C ASN A 65 3.59 -6.26 5.98
N LEU A 66 3.23 -5.93 4.73
CA LEU A 66 2.16 -4.95 4.48
C LEU A 66 0.80 -5.65 4.57
N CYS A 67 -0.06 -5.18 5.47
CA CYS A 67 -1.32 -5.83 5.83
C CYS A 67 -2.49 -4.84 5.79
N LEU A 68 -3.63 -5.28 5.24
CA LEU A 68 -4.90 -4.57 5.28
C LEU A 68 -5.71 -5.09 6.48
N TYR A 69 -6.21 -4.16 7.29
CA TYR A 69 -7.04 -4.45 8.46
C TYR A 69 -8.43 -3.84 8.36
N ASP A 70 -9.41 -4.53 8.96
CA ASP A 70 -10.71 -3.98 9.30
C ASP A 70 -10.68 -3.23 10.66
N ASN A 71 -11.79 -2.59 11.05
CA ASN A 71 -11.87 -1.87 12.33
C ASN A 71 -11.98 -2.79 13.53
N HIS A 72 -12.29 -4.07 13.33
CA HIS A 72 -12.30 -5.09 14.37
C HIS A 72 -10.91 -5.64 14.69
N GLY A 73 -9.89 -5.27 13.92
CA GLY A 73 -8.52 -5.72 14.11
C GLY A 73 -8.20 -7.03 13.39
N ASN A 74 -9.06 -7.50 12.48
CA ASN A 74 -8.78 -8.66 11.64
C ASN A 74 -7.92 -8.25 10.44
N CYS A 75 -6.87 -9.02 10.18
CA CYS A 75 -6.11 -8.89 8.96
C CYS A 75 -6.89 -9.56 7.81
N VAL A 76 -7.34 -8.78 6.84
CA VAL A 76 -8.16 -9.26 5.71
C VAL A 76 -7.33 -9.60 4.47
N TRP A 77 -6.13 -9.02 4.35
CA TRP A 77 -5.19 -9.30 3.26
C TRP A 77 -3.77 -8.92 3.67
N HIS A 78 -2.77 -9.58 3.11
CA HIS A 78 -1.35 -9.26 3.32
C HIS A 78 -0.47 -9.66 2.13
N THR A 79 0.73 -9.09 2.09
CA THR A 79 1.73 -9.35 1.02
C THR A 79 2.51 -10.65 1.17
N ASN A 80 2.40 -11.36 2.30
CA ASN A 80 3.21 -12.56 2.62
C ASN A 80 4.72 -12.27 2.68
N THR A 81 5.08 -11.10 3.19
CA THR A 81 6.48 -10.64 3.25
C THR A 81 7.04 -10.53 4.67
N ALA A 82 6.33 -11.07 5.67
CA ALA A 82 6.85 -11.19 7.02
C ALA A 82 8.21 -11.94 7.06
N SER A 83 8.88 -11.90 8.21
CA SER A 83 10.07 -12.73 8.49
C SER A 83 9.88 -14.19 8.02
N PRO A 84 10.86 -14.80 7.34
CA PRO A 84 12.25 -14.35 7.17
C PRO A 84 12.51 -13.41 5.98
N THR A 85 11.52 -13.22 5.10
CA THR A 85 11.66 -12.38 3.90
C THR A 85 11.86 -10.92 4.29
N GLY A 86 10.92 -10.38 5.07
CA GLY A 86 10.94 -9.02 5.61
C GLY A 86 11.61 -8.90 6.97
N ASN A 87 11.50 -7.71 7.57
CA ASN A 87 11.83 -7.35 8.95
C ASN A 87 11.44 -5.87 9.18
N SER A 88 11.85 -5.29 10.32
CA SER A 88 11.58 -3.90 10.71
C SER A 88 12.31 -2.84 9.90
N THR A 89 13.06 -3.20 8.85
CA THR A 89 13.67 -2.25 7.90
C THR A 89 12.89 -2.18 6.59
N VAL A 90 11.79 -2.93 6.44
CA VAL A 90 10.99 -2.92 5.21
C VAL A 90 10.21 -1.62 5.10
N ILE A 91 10.20 -1.03 3.90
CA ILE A 91 9.34 0.12 3.57
C ILE A 91 8.42 -0.24 2.41
N CYS A 92 7.24 0.36 2.38
CA CYS A 92 6.38 0.41 1.19
C CYS A 92 6.66 1.72 0.46
N ALA A 93 6.88 1.68 -0.86
CA ALA A 93 7.18 2.85 -1.68
C ALA A 93 6.27 2.93 -2.91
N VAL A 94 5.75 4.13 -3.19
CA VAL A 94 5.03 4.46 -4.42
C VAL A 94 6.01 5.08 -5.41
N GLN A 95 6.15 4.45 -6.57
CA GLN A 95 7.14 4.80 -7.59
C GLN A 95 6.51 5.60 -8.73
N ASN A 96 7.29 6.50 -9.34
CA ASN A 96 6.83 7.32 -10.47
C ASN A 96 6.45 6.47 -11.70
N ASP A 97 7.00 5.25 -11.79
CA ASP A 97 6.68 4.30 -12.85
C ASP A 97 5.28 3.68 -12.72
N GLY A 98 4.54 3.91 -11.64
CA GLY A 98 3.20 3.34 -11.42
C GLY A 98 3.17 2.20 -10.40
N ASN A 99 4.32 1.70 -9.99
CA ASN A 99 4.41 0.53 -9.13
C ASN A 99 4.35 0.90 -7.64
N VAL A 100 3.83 -0.03 -6.83
CA VAL A 100 3.95 -0.01 -5.38
C VAL A 100 4.81 -1.19 -4.98
N VAL A 101 5.91 -0.93 -4.28
CA VAL A 101 6.97 -1.91 -4.03
C VAL A 101 7.34 -1.94 -2.57
N LEU A 102 7.54 -3.15 -2.03
CA LEU A 102 8.16 -3.32 -0.72
C LEU A 102 9.66 -3.53 -0.87
N TYR A 103 10.44 -2.77 -0.11
CA TYR A 103 11.90 -2.81 -0.13
C TYR A 103 12.48 -3.23 1.22
N LYS A 104 13.41 -4.18 1.21
CA LYS A 104 14.35 -4.49 2.29
C LYS A 104 15.79 -4.26 1.81
N GLY A 105 16.09 -3.03 1.41
CA GLY A 105 17.27 -2.70 0.61
C GLY A 105 17.16 -3.12 -0.86
N THR A 106 16.62 -4.31 -1.12
CA THR A 106 16.22 -4.81 -2.45
C THR A 106 14.70 -5.01 -2.52
N PRO A 107 14.08 -5.01 -3.71
CA PRO A 107 12.64 -5.25 -3.82
C PRO A 107 12.31 -6.70 -3.42
N ILE A 108 11.31 -6.87 -2.56
CA ILE A 108 10.85 -8.19 -2.07
C ILE A 108 9.42 -8.51 -2.49
N TRP A 109 8.66 -7.49 -2.91
CA TRP A 109 7.30 -7.61 -3.42
C TRP A 109 6.95 -6.41 -4.30
N SER A 110 6.08 -6.62 -5.29
CA SER A 110 5.63 -5.60 -6.24
C SER A 110 4.15 -5.79 -6.53
N SER A 111 3.40 -4.68 -6.64
CA SER A 111 2.00 -4.71 -7.10
C SER A 111 1.88 -5.07 -8.57
N ASN A 112 2.97 -4.98 -9.34
CA ASN A 112 3.03 -5.22 -10.78
C ASN A 112 2.07 -4.29 -11.54
N THR A 113 2.03 -3.03 -11.11
CA THR A 113 1.22 -1.96 -11.71
C THR A 113 2.08 -0.88 -12.33
N TYR A 114 3.28 -1.21 -12.80
CA TYR A 114 4.09 -0.25 -13.54
C TYR A 114 3.44 0.07 -14.90
N LYS A 115 3.66 1.29 -15.37
CA LYS A 115 3.32 1.78 -16.71
C LYS A 115 4.13 0.95 -17.72
N GLY A 116 3.45 0.42 -18.73
CA GLY A 116 4.10 -0.26 -19.86
C GLY A 116 4.88 0.68 -20.75
#